data_AF-A0A059F166-F1
#
_entry.id   AF-A0A059F166-F1
#
_cell.length_a   1.000
_cell.length_b   1.000
_cell.length_c   1.000
_cell.angle_alpha   90.00
_cell.angle_beta   90.00
_cell.angle_gamma   90.00
#
_symmetry.space_group_name_H-M   'P 1'
#
loop_
_entity.id
_entity.type
_entity.pdbx_description
1 polymer ?
#
loop_
_entity_poly.entity_id
_entity_poly.type
_entity_poly.pdbx_seq_one_letter_code
_entity_poly.pdbx_strand_id
1 'polypeptide(L)'
;MCKEPKDFDYSNKGYLFYSEYLGLAAHLKKRPFNKSKMGDKINYFDCKFKESSIEITKEIFDLLSNNTEFIDKLSLVFSCSKLGIDIRDIDFDELIEFFSEHGKIDYKAFKINY
;
A
#
# COMPACT_ATOMS: atom_id res chain seq x y z
N MET A 1 5.51 20.24 -3.94
CA MET A 1 6.32 20.32 -2.70
C MET A 1 6.55 18.90 -2.21
N CYS A 2 7.77 18.56 -1.81
CA CYS A 2 8.05 17.26 -1.17
C CYS A 2 7.45 17.31 0.25
N LYS A 3 6.51 16.42 0.57
CA LYS A 3 5.93 16.37 1.92
C LYS A 3 6.86 15.62 2.87
N GLU A 4 7.04 16.16 4.07
CA GLU A 4 7.80 15.58 5.18
C GLU A 4 6.87 14.76 6.10
N PRO A 5 7.42 13.88 6.98
CA PRO A 5 6.59 13.12 7.92
C PRO A 5 5.58 13.97 8.69
N LYS A 6 5.99 15.15 9.16
CA LYS A 6 5.11 16.09 9.90
C LYS A 6 3.86 16.52 9.12
N ASP A 7 3.91 16.51 7.79
CA ASP A 7 2.79 16.93 6.94
C ASP A 7 1.66 15.87 6.88
N PHE A 8 1.92 14.69 7.45
CA PHE A 8 0.96 13.59 7.61
C PHE A 8 0.48 13.44 9.05
N ASP A 9 0.94 14.27 10.00
CA ASP A 9 0.37 14.32 11.35
C ASP A 9 -0.85 15.25 11.36
N TYR A 10 -2.00 14.71 10.98
CA TYR A 10 -3.23 15.50 10.80
C TYR A 10 -3.80 16.05 12.11
N SER A 11 -3.31 15.61 13.26
CA SER A 11 -3.77 16.09 14.58
C SER A 11 -2.69 16.79 15.39
N ASN A 12 -1.54 17.10 14.78
CA ASN A 12 -0.42 17.83 15.40
C ASN A 12 0.02 17.25 16.78
N LYS A 13 0.14 15.93 16.83
CA LYS A 13 0.50 15.09 17.97
C LYS A 13 2.02 15.01 18.20
N GLY A 14 2.83 15.32 17.18
CA GLY A 14 4.29 15.20 17.23
C GLY A 14 4.82 13.81 16.86
N TYR A 15 3.96 12.94 16.32
CA TYR A 15 4.29 11.61 15.81
C TYR A 15 3.21 11.16 14.81
N LEU A 16 3.52 10.14 14.01
CA LEU A 16 2.56 9.51 13.10
C LEU A 16 1.96 8.24 13.73
N PHE A 17 0.65 8.09 13.60
CA PHE A 17 0.03 6.77 13.69
C PHE A 17 0.46 5.91 12.50
N TYR A 18 0.32 4.59 12.64
CA TYR A 18 0.72 3.66 11.58
C TYR A 18 -0.01 3.95 10.25
N SER A 19 -1.29 4.32 10.28
CA SER A 19 -2.05 4.73 9.09
C SER A 19 -1.51 5.99 8.42
N GLU A 20 -1.14 7.00 9.20
CA GLU A 20 -0.51 8.23 8.70
C GLU A 20 0.85 7.94 8.05
N TYR A 21 1.63 7.03 8.64
CA TYR A 21 2.88 6.52 8.06
C TYR A 21 2.67 5.76 6.74
N LEU A 22 1.59 4.98 6.62
CA LEU A 22 1.24 4.34 5.34
C LEU A 22 0.92 5.39 4.27
N GLY A 23 0.19 6.45 4.62
CA GLY A 23 -0.07 7.58 3.72
C GLY A 23 1.20 8.28 3.24
N LEU A 24 2.15 8.53 4.16
CA LEU A 24 3.47 9.05 3.82
C LEU A 24 4.22 8.12 2.87
N ALA A 25 4.22 6.80 3.16
CA ALA A 25 4.88 5.80 2.32
C ALA A 25 4.32 5.79 0.89
N ALA A 26 3.00 5.85 0.74
CA ALA A 26 2.33 5.91 -0.55
C ALA A 26 2.69 7.19 -1.31
N HIS A 27 2.66 8.35 -0.64
CA HIS A 27 3.03 9.63 -1.26
C HIS A 27 4.49 9.66 -1.75
N LEU A 28 5.41 9.11 -0.95
CA LEU A 28 6.83 9.06 -1.29
C LEU A 28 7.18 7.90 -2.25
N LYS A 29 6.21 7.06 -2.61
CA LYS A 29 6.42 5.81 -3.37
C LYS A 29 7.51 4.95 -2.72
N LYS A 30 7.41 4.76 -1.40
CA LYS A 30 8.32 3.95 -0.60
C LYS A 30 7.59 2.77 0.01
N ARG A 31 8.29 1.65 0.17
CA ARG A 31 7.71 0.46 0.78
C ARG A 31 7.73 0.53 2.30
N PRO A 32 6.58 0.49 2.99
CA PRO A 32 6.55 0.59 4.44
C PRO A 32 7.04 -0.69 5.13
N PHE A 33 7.56 -0.53 6.35
CA PHE A 33 7.66 -1.61 7.32
C PHE A 33 6.29 -1.92 7.93
N ASN A 34 6.11 -3.14 8.43
CA ASN A 34 4.86 -3.54 9.08
C ASN A 34 4.72 -2.88 10.47
N LYS A 35 3.48 -2.84 10.98
CA LYS A 35 3.15 -2.23 12.29
C LYS A 35 3.96 -2.84 13.43
N SER A 36 4.26 -4.14 13.39
CA SER A 36 5.09 -4.78 14.42
C SER A 36 6.53 -4.27 14.47
N LYS A 37 7.07 -3.75 13.36
CA LYS A 37 8.43 -3.20 13.30
C LYS A 37 8.47 -1.69 13.55
N MET A 38 7.48 -0.94 13.06
CA MET A 38 7.43 0.52 13.25
C MET A 38 6.79 0.94 14.58
N GLY A 39 5.93 0.09 15.15
CA GLY A 39 5.06 0.47 16.25
C GLY A 39 3.85 1.29 15.78
N ASP A 40 3.01 1.68 16.74
CA ASP A 40 1.79 2.46 16.47
C ASP A 40 1.99 3.97 16.59
N LYS A 41 3.08 4.40 17.24
CA LYS A 41 3.47 5.81 17.38
C LYS A 41 4.88 5.97 16.83
N ILE A 42 4.99 6.57 15.66
CA ILE A 42 6.23 6.64 14.89
C ILE A 42 6.74 8.07 14.94
N ASN A 43 7.93 8.26 15.52
CA ASN A 43 8.58 9.57 15.51
C ASN A 43 8.96 9.95 14.07
N TYR A 44 8.86 11.23 13.73
CA TYR A 44 9.21 11.74 12.40
C TYR A 44 10.62 11.37 11.97
N PHE A 45 11.59 11.43 12.89
CA PHE A 45 12.99 11.13 12.61
C PHE A 45 13.28 9.63 12.47
N ASP A 46 12.38 8.78 12.98
CA ASP A 46 12.52 7.32 12.95
C ASP A 46 11.76 6.68 11.78
N CYS A 47 11.12 7.49 10.93
CA CYS A 47 10.45 7.02 9.72
C CYS A 47 11.46 6.36 8.78
N LYS A 48 11.39 5.04 8.70
CA LYS A 48 12.24 4.21 7.82
C LYS A 48 11.36 3.45 6.84
N PHE A 49 11.93 3.15 5.68
CA PHE A 49 11.28 2.36 4.63
C PHE A 49 12.15 1.17 4.25
N LYS A 50 11.54 0.14 3.67
CA LYS A 50 12.30 -0.98 3.10
C LYS A 50 13.03 -0.49 1.86
N GLU A 51 14.26 -0.95 1.66
CA GLU A 51 14.92 -0.82 0.36
C GLU A 51 14.10 -1.58 -0.69
N SER A 52 13.83 -0.92 -1.82
CA SER A 52 13.03 -1.50 -2.90
C SER A 52 13.89 -2.47 -3.70
N SER A 53 13.90 -3.74 -3.29
CA SER A 53 14.55 -4.83 -4.04
C SER A 53 13.56 -5.88 -4.56
N ILE A 54 12.26 -5.72 -4.28
CA ILE A 54 11.26 -6.64 -4.82
C ILE A 54 10.88 -6.17 -6.22
N GLU A 55 11.38 -6.90 -7.21
CA GLU A 55 10.85 -6.85 -8.56
C GLU A 55 9.39 -7.31 -8.53
N ILE A 56 8.48 -6.43 -8.96
CA ILE A 56 7.10 -6.80 -9.22
C ILE A 56 7.12 -7.64 -10.50
N THR A 57 7.01 -8.95 -10.36
CA THR A 57 7.01 -9.87 -11.50
C THR A 57 5.59 -10.04 -12.04
N LYS A 58 5.49 -10.55 -13.28
CA LYS A 58 4.20 -10.86 -13.91
C LYS A 58 3.44 -11.93 -13.12
N GLU A 59 4.14 -12.86 -12.49
CA GLU A 59 3.55 -13.90 -11.65
C GLU A 59 2.86 -13.33 -10.40
N ILE A 60 3.40 -12.27 -9.80
CA ILE A 60 2.75 -11.58 -8.67
C ILE A 60 1.46 -10.90 -9.16
N PHE A 61 1.50 -10.26 -10.32
CA PHE A 61 0.31 -9.68 -10.92
C PHE A 61 -0.73 -10.75 -11.21
N ASP A 62 -0.35 -11.85 -11.86
CA ASP A 62 -1.26 -12.94 -12.24
C ASP A 62 -1.88 -13.61 -11.01
N LEU A 63 -1.14 -13.71 -9.90
CA LEU A 63 -1.69 -14.15 -8.62
C LEU A 63 -2.78 -13.19 -8.12
N LEU A 64 -2.54 -11.88 -8.14
CA LEU A 64 -3.48 -10.88 -7.61
C LEU A 64 -4.67 -10.61 -8.56
N SER A 65 -4.47 -10.78 -9.86
CA SER A 65 -5.53 -10.67 -10.88
C SER A 65 -6.31 -11.97 -11.04
N ASN A 66 -5.94 -13.04 -10.32
CA ASN A 66 -6.48 -14.38 -10.51
C ASN A 66 -6.41 -14.83 -12.00
N ASN A 67 -5.24 -14.61 -12.63
CA ASN A 67 -4.95 -14.86 -14.04
C ASN A 67 -5.86 -14.11 -15.02
N THR A 68 -6.50 -13.02 -14.59
CA THR A 68 -7.25 -12.12 -15.48
C THR A 68 -6.38 -10.95 -15.95
N GLU A 69 -6.90 -10.17 -16.89
CA GLU A 69 -6.22 -9.01 -17.45
C GLU A 69 -6.02 -7.87 -16.44
N PHE A 70 -6.82 -7.81 -15.38
CA PHE A 70 -6.84 -6.70 -14.42
C PHE A 70 -6.87 -7.19 -12.97
N ILE A 71 -6.31 -6.41 -12.06
CA ILE A 71 -6.60 -6.54 -10.64
C ILE A 71 -7.88 -5.72 -10.35
N ASP A 72 -8.90 -6.41 -9.87
CA ASP A 72 -10.16 -5.82 -9.41
C ASP A 72 -10.49 -6.31 -7.99
N LYS A 73 -11.63 -5.85 -7.45
CA LYS A 73 -11.99 -6.14 -6.06
C LYS A 73 -12.17 -7.63 -5.85
N LEU A 74 -12.81 -8.30 -6.80
CA LEU A 74 -13.11 -9.72 -6.70
C LEU A 74 -11.82 -10.53 -6.76
N SER A 75 -10.89 -10.17 -7.64
CA SER A 75 -9.59 -10.82 -7.74
C SER A 75 -8.76 -10.64 -6.47
N LEU A 76 -8.73 -9.43 -5.88
CA LEU A 76 -8.04 -9.17 -4.62
C LEU A 76 -8.64 -9.95 -3.45
N VAL A 77 -9.96 -9.93 -3.29
CA VAL A 77 -10.66 -10.69 -2.24
C VAL A 77 -10.33 -12.18 -2.36
N PHE A 78 -10.37 -12.73 -3.57
CA PHE A 78 -10.02 -14.12 -3.83
C PHE A 78 -8.57 -14.42 -3.44
N SER A 79 -7.62 -13.61 -3.89
CA SER A 79 -6.20 -13.83 -3.63
C SER A 79 -5.84 -13.65 -2.15
N CYS A 80 -6.41 -12.67 -1.46
CA CYS A 80 -6.25 -12.51 -0.02
C CYS A 80 -6.79 -13.71 0.77
N SER A 81 -7.97 -14.22 0.39
CA SER A 81 -8.55 -15.45 0.96
C SER A 81 -7.61 -16.66 0.77
N LYS A 82 -7.06 -16.84 -0.43
CA LYS A 82 -6.10 -17.93 -0.72
C LYS A 82 -4.80 -17.81 0.08
N LEU A 83 -4.36 -16.60 0.37
CA LEU A 83 -3.15 -16.31 1.13
C LEU A 83 -3.38 -16.32 2.65
N GLY A 84 -4.61 -16.55 3.12
CA GLY A 84 -4.94 -16.49 4.55
C GLY A 84 -4.81 -15.09 5.14
N ILE A 85 -4.91 -14.05 4.30
CA ILE A 85 -4.88 -12.65 4.74
C ILE A 85 -6.26 -12.30 5.27
N ASP A 86 -6.31 -11.79 6.49
CA ASP A 86 -7.55 -11.27 7.08
C ASP A 86 -7.92 -9.94 6.42
N ILE A 87 -9.11 -9.90 5.82
CA ILE A 87 -9.60 -8.77 5.03
C ILE A 87 -10.71 -7.98 5.72
N ARG A 88 -11.04 -8.29 7.00
CA ARG A 88 -12.21 -7.73 7.71
C ARG A 88 -12.22 -6.20 7.80
N ASP A 89 -11.04 -5.57 7.76
CA ASP A 89 -10.88 -4.12 7.87
C ASP A 89 -10.28 -3.46 6.60
N ILE A 90 -10.28 -4.17 5.47
CA ILE A 90 -9.73 -3.63 4.20
C ILE A 90 -10.87 -3.14 3.31
N ASP A 91 -10.88 -1.83 3.04
CA ASP A 91 -11.70 -1.26 1.98
C ASP A 91 -10.99 -1.42 0.62
N PHE A 92 -11.36 -2.48 -0.10
CA PHE A 92 -10.80 -2.74 -1.42
C PHE A 92 -11.29 -1.77 -2.49
N ASP A 93 -12.45 -1.13 -2.32
CA ASP A 93 -12.95 -0.16 -3.29
C ASP A 93 -12.06 1.08 -3.26
N GLU A 94 -11.80 1.65 -2.07
CA GLU A 94 -10.88 2.77 -1.90
C GLU A 94 -9.45 2.43 -2.37
N LEU A 95 -8.99 1.21 -2.10
CA LEU A 95 -7.67 0.76 -2.55
C LEU A 95 -7.57 0.71 -4.07
N ILE A 96 -8.58 0.19 -4.75
CA ILE A 96 -8.59 0.13 -6.22
C ILE A 96 -8.73 1.52 -6.81
N GLU A 97 -9.60 2.37 -6.29
CA GLU A 97 -9.72 3.78 -6.72
C GLU A 97 -8.40 4.53 -6.57
N PHE A 98 -7.63 4.26 -5.52
CA PHE A 98 -6.34 4.91 -5.30
C PHE A 98 -5.29 4.54 -6.36
N PHE A 99 -5.33 3.30 -6.88
CA PHE A 99 -4.34 2.79 -7.84
C PHE A 99 -4.83 2.74 -9.28
N SER A 100 -6.12 2.94 -9.53
CA SER A 100 -6.74 2.84 -10.86
C SER A 100 -7.17 4.20 -11.40
N GLU A 101 -7.02 4.41 -12.71
CA GLU A 101 -7.68 5.53 -13.39
C GLU A 101 -9.14 5.21 -13.73
N HIS A 102 -9.54 3.93 -13.74
CA HIS A 102 -10.85 3.45 -14.23
C HIS A 102 -11.47 2.28 -13.43
N GLY A 103 -11.19 2.16 -12.12
CA GLY A 103 -11.75 1.09 -11.28
C GLY A 103 -11.12 -0.29 -11.47
N LYS A 104 -10.02 -0.38 -12.22
CA LYS A 104 -9.23 -1.59 -12.48
C LYS A 104 -7.75 -1.25 -12.60
N ILE A 105 -6.88 -2.12 -12.10
CA ILE A 105 -5.43 -1.92 -12.17
C ILE A 105 -4.86 -2.89 -13.21
N ASP A 106 -4.36 -2.36 -14.33
CA ASP A 106 -3.64 -3.16 -15.32
C ASP A 106 -2.19 -3.41 -14.91
N TYR A 107 -1.49 -4.30 -15.63
CA TYR A 107 -0.11 -4.65 -15.30
C TYR A 107 0.87 -3.47 -15.39
N LYS A 108 0.63 -2.52 -16.29
CA LYS A 108 1.49 -1.34 -16.47
C LYS A 108 1.31 -0.38 -15.29
N ALA A 109 0.08 -0.12 -14.87
CA ALA A 109 -0.24 0.67 -13.68
C ALA A 109 0.30 0.01 -12.40
N PHE A 110 0.18 -1.32 -12.31
CA PHE A 110 0.73 -2.10 -11.20
C PHE A 110 2.26 -1.99 -11.12
N LYS A 111 2.95 -1.93 -12.27
CA LYS A 111 4.41 -1.80 -12.35
C LYS A 111 4.92 -0.37 -12.10
N ILE A 112 4.16 0.67 -12.47
CA ILE A 112 4.60 2.08 -12.36
C ILE A 112 4.43 2.66 -10.93
N ASN A 113 3.48 2.13 -10.16
CA ASN A 113 3.16 2.62 -8.83
C ASN A 113 3.99 1.98 -7.69
N TYR A 114 5.06 1.25 -8.02
CA TYR A 114 6.01 0.64 -7.09
C TYR A 114 7.47 0.89 -7.47
#